data_AF-A0AAV4H4B2-F1
#
_entry.id   AF-A0AAV4H4B2-F1
#
_cell.length_a   1.000
_cell.length_b   1.000
_cell.length_c   1.000
_cell.angle_alpha   90.00
_cell.angle_beta   90.00
_cell.angle_gamma   90.00
#
_symmetry.space_group_name_H-M   'P 1'
#
loop_
_entity.id
_entity.type
_entity.pdbx_description
1 polymer ?
#
loop_
_entity_poly.entity_id
_entity_poly.type
_entity_poly.pdbx_seq_one_letter_code
_entity_poly.pdbx_strand_id
1 'polypeptide(L)'
;MSESSGSPHKKDGAHPSLGVKEFLHPSPIITKRTRTKSMSERAAEGPSFKGVVKSFCRQRGHGFIHPEGDQSEDIFVHISE
;
A
#
# COMPACT_ATOMS: atom_id res chain seq x y z
N MET A 1 -11.48 50.03 -19.06
CA MET A 1 -11.38 48.70 -19.68
C MET A 1 -11.52 47.68 -18.58
N SER A 2 -12.69 47.06 -18.53
CA SER A 2 -13.04 45.99 -17.61
C SER A 2 -12.56 44.67 -18.22
N GLU A 3 -11.89 43.82 -17.45
CA GLU A 3 -12.04 42.37 -17.60
C GLU A 3 -12.20 41.75 -16.22
N SER A 4 -13.37 41.17 -16.03
CA SER A 4 -13.77 40.36 -14.89
C SER A 4 -13.66 38.90 -15.29
N SER A 5 -13.03 38.08 -14.45
CA SER A 5 -13.22 36.62 -14.41
C SER A 5 -12.56 36.16 -13.11
N GLY A 6 -13.17 35.48 -12.14
CA GLY A 6 -14.37 34.66 -12.11
C GLY A 6 -14.06 33.52 -11.15
N SER A 7 -14.37 33.67 -9.86
CA SER A 7 -14.59 32.54 -8.94
C SER A 7 -15.97 31.94 -9.30
N PRO A 8 -16.32 30.65 -9.03
CA PRO A 8 -16.07 30.03 -7.71
C PRO A 8 -16.10 28.47 -7.55
N HIS A 9 -15.75 28.04 -6.33
CA HIS A 9 -16.18 26.84 -5.57
C HIS A 9 -15.73 25.41 -5.97
N LYS A 10 -14.95 24.77 -5.09
CA LYS A 10 -15.34 23.46 -4.51
C LYS A 10 -14.72 23.17 -3.13
N LYS A 11 -15.46 23.62 -2.11
CA LYS A 11 -15.79 22.95 -0.83
C LYS A 11 -14.66 22.26 -0.05
N ASP A 12 -14.24 22.95 1.01
CA ASP A 12 -13.78 22.35 2.26
C ASP A 12 -14.86 21.38 2.78
N GLY A 13 -14.65 20.09 2.56
CA GLY A 13 -15.50 19.02 3.07
C GLY A 13 -14.75 18.29 4.17
N ALA A 14 -14.91 18.74 5.41
CA ALA A 14 -14.58 17.94 6.58
C ALA A 14 -15.36 16.61 6.51
N HIS A 15 -14.64 15.49 6.36
CA HIS A 15 -15.23 14.17 6.49
C HIS A 15 -15.03 13.69 7.94
N PRO A 16 -16.09 13.49 8.74
CA PRO A 16 -15.96 12.86 10.04
C PRO A 16 -15.98 11.35 9.82
N SER A 17 -14.81 10.73 9.66
CA SER A 17 -14.72 9.27 9.70
C SER A 17 -13.68 8.84 10.72
N LEU A 18 -14.21 8.51 11.90
CA LEU A 18 -13.85 7.36 12.73
C LEU A 18 -12.35 7.04 12.82
N GLY A 19 -11.79 7.28 14.01
CA GLY A 19 -10.40 7.06 14.41
C GLY A 19 -9.62 6.02 13.61
N VAL A 20 -8.77 6.51 12.71
CA VAL A 20 -7.77 5.70 12.01
C VAL A 20 -6.56 5.50 12.93
N LYS A 21 -6.68 4.63 13.94
CA LYS A 21 -5.54 4.00 14.60
C LYS A 21 -5.10 2.72 13.84
N GLU A 22 -5.14 2.75 12.51
CA GLU A 22 -5.01 1.54 11.66
C GLU A 22 -4.03 1.74 10.48
N PHE A 23 -3.08 2.68 10.57
CA PHE A 23 -2.00 2.81 9.58
C PHE A 23 -0.63 2.88 10.26
N LEU A 24 -0.27 1.81 10.97
CA LEU A 24 1.14 1.48 11.25
C LEU A 24 1.86 0.94 10.01
N HIS A 25 1.21 0.91 8.84
CA HIS A 25 1.84 0.53 7.57
C HIS A 25 1.99 1.77 6.69
N PRO A 26 3.18 1.99 6.10
CA PRO A 26 3.48 3.19 5.34
C PRO A 26 2.55 3.26 4.13
N SER A 27 1.72 4.31 4.11
CA SER A 27 0.94 4.66 2.93
C SER A 27 1.85 5.43 1.96
N PRO A 28 1.83 5.11 0.65
CA PRO A 28 1.03 4.08 -0.02
C PRO A 28 1.67 2.69 0.02
N ILE A 29 0.86 1.66 0.30
CA ILE A 29 1.30 0.26 0.23
C ILE A 29 1.63 -0.07 -1.23
N ILE A 30 2.90 -0.37 -1.51
CA ILE A 30 3.35 -0.80 -2.85
C ILE A 30 2.79 -2.18 -3.14
N THR A 31 1.68 -2.22 -3.87
CA THR A 31 1.07 -3.44 -4.43
C THR A 31 1.26 -3.48 -5.95
N LYS A 32 1.03 -4.61 -6.62
CA LYS A 32 1.16 -4.73 -8.09
C LYS A 32 0.39 -3.69 -8.88
N ARG A 33 -0.76 -3.23 -8.38
CA ARG A 33 -1.57 -2.20 -9.05
C ARG A 33 -1.00 -0.79 -8.88
N THR A 34 -0.23 -0.57 -7.83
CA THR A 34 0.36 0.74 -7.48
C THR A 34 1.86 0.80 -7.82
N ARG A 35 2.49 -0.33 -8.15
CA ARG A 35 3.90 -0.43 -8.53
C ARG A 35 4.11 0.12 -9.95
N THR A 36 5.10 0.99 -10.14
CA THR A 36 5.50 1.45 -11.49
C THR A 36 6.13 0.31 -12.28
N LYS A 37 6.12 0.40 -13.63
CA LYS A 37 6.66 -0.66 -14.51
C LYS A 37 8.10 -1.06 -14.15
N SER A 38 8.99 -0.08 -13.96
CA SER A 38 10.39 -0.33 -13.61
C SER A 38 10.59 -0.96 -12.22
N MET A 39 9.68 -0.68 -11.27
CA MET A 39 9.70 -1.33 -9.96
C MET A 39 9.30 -2.81 -10.07
N SER A 40 8.30 -3.13 -10.90
CA SER A 40 7.88 -4.52 -11.14
C SER A 40 8.95 -5.34 -11.86
N GLU A 41 9.61 -4.75 -12.87
CA GLU A 41 10.70 -5.40 -13.61
C GLU A 41 11.86 -5.75 -12.68
N ARG A 42 12.36 -4.79 -11.89
CA ARG A 42 13.42 -5.05 -10.91
C ARG A 42 13.05 -6.08 -9.86
N ALA A 43 11.79 -6.11 -9.42
CA ALA A 43 11.32 -7.11 -8.49
C ALA A 43 11.29 -8.52 -9.11
N ALA A 44 10.94 -8.63 -10.40
CA ALA A 44 10.92 -9.89 -11.13
C ALA A 44 12.32 -10.42 -11.49
N GLU A 45 13.30 -9.51 -11.69
CA GLU A 45 14.71 -9.86 -11.92
C GLU A 45 15.43 -10.31 -10.63
N GLY A 46 14.85 -10.01 -9.46
CA GLY A 46 15.41 -10.37 -8.16
C GLY A 46 15.34 -11.87 -7.86
N PRO A 47 16.16 -12.35 -6.90
CA PRO A 47 16.11 -13.74 -6.44
C PRO A 47 14.76 -14.06 -5.76
N SER A 48 14.26 -15.27 -5.95
CA SER A 48 13.08 -15.77 -5.26
C SER A 48 13.45 -16.43 -3.93
N PHE A 49 12.74 -16.07 -2.86
CA PHE A 49 12.92 -16.65 -1.53
C PHE A 49 11.73 -17.53 -1.14
N LYS A 50 11.97 -18.52 -0.28
CA LYS A 50 10.92 -19.36 0.33
C LYS A 50 10.64 -18.87 1.75
N GLY A 51 9.43 -19.17 2.23
CA GLY A 51 9.00 -18.81 3.57
C GLY A 51 7.64 -19.42 3.90
N VAL A 52 7.22 -19.27 5.15
CA VAL A 52 5.96 -19.78 5.69
C VAL A 52 5.01 -18.61 5.93
N VAL A 53 3.74 -18.76 5.56
CA VAL A 53 2.72 -17.76 5.88
C VAL A 53 2.49 -17.74 7.39
N LYS A 54 2.88 -16.64 8.05
CA LYS A 54 2.73 -16.45 9.49
C LYS A 54 1.30 -16.08 9.87
N SER A 55 0.71 -15.14 9.11
CA SER A 55 -0.69 -14.75 9.27
C SER A 55 -1.25 -14.27 7.95
N PHE A 56 -2.51 -14.59 7.66
CA PHE A 56 -3.21 -14.02 6.52
C PHE A 56 -4.70 -13.91 6.82
N CYS A 57 -5.25 -12.71 6.70
CA CYS A 57 -6.67 -12.47 6.90
C CYS A 57 -7.31 -12.07 5.58
N ARG A 58 -8.05 -13.00 4.95
CA ARG A 58 -8.71 -12.75 3.66
C ARG A 58 -9.71 -11.60 3.71
N GLN A 59 -10.42 -11.43 4.83
CA GLN A 59 -11.36 -10.33 5.03
C GLN A 59 -10.67 -8.97 5.05
N ARG A 60 -9.46 -8.89 5.65
CA ARG A 60 -8.64 -7.66 5.70
C ARG A 60 -7.73 -7.49 4.48
N GLY A 61 -7.57 -8.54 3.66
CA GLY A 61 -6.81 -8.49 2.41
C GLY A 61 -5.28 -8.46 2.56
N HIS A 62 -4.73 -8.78 3.74
CA HIS A 62 -3.28 -8.75 3.97
C HIS A 62 -2.82 -9.77 5.02
N GLY A 63 -1.51 -9.92 5.12
CA GLY A 63 -0.85 -10.83 6.02
C GLY A 63 0.66 -10.63 6.07
N PHE A 64 1.35 -11.61 6.66
CA PHE A 64 2.79 -11.64 6.81
C PHE A 64 3.35 -13.03 6.46
N ILE A 65 4.51 -13.04 5.81
CA ILE A 65 5.29 -14.23 5.50
C ILE A 65 6.56 -14.19 6.34
N HIS A 66 6.85 -15.28 7.05
CA HIS A 66 8.12 -15.48 7.71
C HIS A 66 9.08 -16.17 6.73
N PRO A 67 10.12 -15.49 6.23
CA PRO A 67 11.13 -16.10 5.36
C PRO A 67 11.84 -17.31 5.99
N GLU A 68 12.23 -18.27 5.15
CA GLU A 68 13.04 -19.43 5.55
C GLU A 68 14.52 -18.98 5.64
N GLY A 69 14.91 -18.50 6.82
CA GLY A 69 16.26 -18.04 7.15
C GLY A 69 16.35 -17.58 8.60
N ASP A 70 17.48 -17.83 9.26
CA ASP A 70 17.63 -17.69 10.71
C ASP A 70 17.38 -16.28 11.28
N GLN A 71 17.45 -15.22 10.47
CA GLN A 71 17.33 -13.83 10.94
C GLN A 71 16.73 -12.90 9.88
N SER A 72 15.45 -13.08 9.58
CA SER A 72 14.74 -12.12 8.72
C SER A 72 13.38 -11.73 9.27
N GLU A 73 13.12 -10.43 9.23
CA GLU A 73 11.86 -9.82 9.66
C GLU A 73 10.69 -10.32 8.82
N ASP A 74 9.49 -10.27 9.42
CA ASP A 74 8.27 -10.69 8.73
C ASP A 74 7.99 -9.78 7.53
N ILE A 75 7.77 -10.40 6.38
CA ILE A 75 7.50 -9.69 5.13
C ILE A 75 5.99 -9.48 4.99
N PHE A 76 5.57 -8.23 4.87
CA PHE A 76 4.16 -7.89 4.61
C PHE A 76 3.73 -8.32 3.20
N VAL A 77 2.52 -8.87 3.11
CA VAL A 77 1.89 -9.24 1.83
C VAL A 77 0.46 -8.71 1.76
N HIS A 78 0.10 -8.15 0.61
CA HIS A 78 -1.27 -7.77 0.28
C HIS A 78 -1.86 -8.78 -0.69
N ILE A 79 -3.17 -9.03 -0.65
CA ILE A 79 -3.91 -9.92 -1.58
C ILE A 79 -3.81 -9.51 -3.07
N SER A 80 -3.23 -8.33 -3.33
CA SER A 80 -3.07 -7.78 -4.67
C SER A 80 -1.67 -8.05 -5.24
N GLU A 81 -0.72 -8.51 -4.42
CA GLU A 81 0.53 -9.11 -4.88
C GLU A 81 0.25 -10.48 -5.52
#